data_AF-A0A3N5VCE4-F1
#
_entry.id   AF-A0A3N5VCE4-F1
#
_cell.length_a   1.000
_cell.length_b   1.000
_cell.length_c   1.000
_cell.angle_alpha   90.00
_cell.angle_beta   90.00
_cell.angle_gamma   90.00
#
_symmetry.space_group_name_H-M   'P 1'
#
loop_
_entity.id
_entity.type
_entity.pdbx_description
1 polymer ?
#
loop_
_entity_poly.entity_id
_entity_poly.type
_entity_poly.pdbx_seq_one_letter_code
_entity_poly.pdbx_strand_id
1 'polypeptide(L)'
;MANHEHMKDQLVSFVLGELSEQQRSQVSAHVAECDECRTELKQLEQLLQCAGRRKDLSADESLLASARNDLLAAASSEQPRIIARPDLGRAFEWRRIMASPIMKMAVAAVVALAAGLFGVSKLGDHKLPVRLRLLAIAVANEESLFKGTEIIHIQNEIIVEPAGVAPSLPYAWLPMMSVKPDGSLRFNQLKMNLAPESYVVTDHSWYDPVTGRFTRVMKAGDSVVFANSYDGRFIYDANVTPDGITQIGKQALAAGFKPPQSPTEYLGLAAGLKTDLAKDNSMVQKVEESTLADGEPAHVFTVGMPDPNGQLQGYFLFKVRDKDSTIAEKEFVLLGRTMLVIRRVLTEPVEAPGVSWNLAEIEGTATTSEKVSVTRDMIVQ
;
A
#
# COMPACT_ATOMS: atom_id res chain seq x y z
N MET A 1 10.49 -28.77 -31.26
CA MET A 1 9.78 -28.61 -29.97
C MET A 1 10.72 -28.36 -28.78
N ALA A 2 11.95 -28.88 -28.73
CA ALA A 2 12.91 -28.61 -27.64
C ALA A 2 13.63 -27.23 -27.68
N ASN A 3 13.28 -26.35 -28.62
CA ASN A 3 13.99 -25.07 -28.85
C ASN A 3 13.14 -23.83 -28.49
N HIS A 4 11.88 -24.01 -28.10
CA HIS A 4 10.95 -22.89 -27.87
C HIS A 4 11.08 -22.32 -26.44
N GLU A 5 11.13 -23.18 -25.42
CA GLU A 5 11.31 -22.77 -24.02
C GLU A 5 12.66 -22.05 -23.79
N HIS A 6 13.74 -22.57 -24.37
CA HIS A 6 15.05 -21.90 -24.30
C HIS A 6 15.06 -20.55 -25.04
N MET A 7 14.25 -20.40 -26.10
CA MET A 7 14.16 -19.16 -26.86
C MET A 7 13.37 -18.09 -26.12
N LYS A 8 12.35 -18.45 -25.33
CA LYS A 8 11.57 -17.49 -24.51
C LYS A 8 12.47 -16.74 -23.52
N ASP A 9 13.37 -17.44 -22.84
CA ASP A 9 14.34 -16.81 -21.92
C ASP A 9 15.28 -15.83 -22.66
N GLN A 10 15.62 -16.12 -23.91
CA GLN A 10 16.48 -15.27 -24.74
C GLN A 10 15.75 -14.05 -25.33
N LEU A 11 14.43 -14.09 -25.48
CA LEU A 11 13.65 -12.93 -25.98
C LEU A 11 13.78 -11.73 -25.04
N VAL A 12 13.77 -11.93 -23.72
CA VAL A 12 13.93 -10.82 -22.76
C VAL A 12 15.29 -10.13 -22.94
N SER A 13 16.38 -10.90 -22.94
CA SER A 13 17.73 -10.37 -23.18
C SER A 13 17.89 -9.78 -24.58
N PHE A 14 17.15 -10.28 -25.58
CA PHE A 14 17.13 -9.75 -26.94
C PHE A 14 16.56 -8.33 -26.97
N VAL A 15 15.38 -8.10 -26.37
CA VAL A 15 14.73 -6.77 -26.36
C VAL A 15 15.48 -5.77 -25.47
N LEU A 16 16.09 -6.22 -24.38
CA LEU A 16 16.96 -5.37 -23.53
C LEU A 16 18.33 -5.08 -24.17
N GLY A 17 18.66 -5.79 -25.25
CA GLY A 17 19.89 -5.60 -26.01
C GLY A 17 21.15 -6.15 -25.35
N GLU A 18 21.00 -7.15 -24.49
CA GLU A 18 22.07 -7.78 -23.69
C GLU A 18 22.70 -9.00 -24.39
N LEU A 19 22.16 -9.41 -25.53
CA LEU A 19 22.67 -10.54 -26.31
C LEU A 19 23.86 -10.15 -27.20
N SER A 20 24.80 -11.08 -27.36
CA SER A 20 25.86 -10.98 -28.36
C SER A 20 25.29 -10.97 -29.79
N GLU A 21 26.07 -10.50 -30.76
CA GLU A 21 25.66 -10.43 -32.17
C GLU A 21 25.26 -11.80 -32.74
N GLN A 22 26.00 -12.85 -32.37
CA GLN A 22 25.71 -14.22 -32.78
C GLN A 22 24.36 -14.72 -32.21
N GLN A 23 24.08 -14.42 -30.94
CA GLN A 23 22.82 -14.81 -30.28
C GLN A 23 21.64 -14.00 -30.83
N ARG A 24 21.83 -12.70 -31.09
CA ARG A 24 20.80 -11.87 -31.74
C ARG A 24 20.39 -12.42 -33.09
N SER A 25 21.36 -12.82 -33.92
CA SER A 25 21.08 -13.41 -35.23
C SER A 25 20.26 -14.70 -35.12
N GLN A 26 20.59 -15.58 -34.16
CA GLN A 26 19.85 -16.81 -33.88
C GLN A 26 18.40 -16.55 -33.42
N VAL A 27 18.21 -15.62 -32.48
CA VAL A 27 16.88 -15.23 -32.00
C VAL A 27 16.05 -14.60 -33.12
N SER A 28 16.67 -13.77 -33.95
CA SER A 28 15.98 -13.08 -35.07
C SER A 28 15.50 -14.07 -36.14
N ALA A 29 16.34 -15.05 -36.48
CA ALA A 29 15.98 -16.13 -37.40
C ALA A 29 14.81 -16.97 -36.84
N HIS A 30 14.83 -17.28 -35.55
CA HIS A 30 13.74 -18.03 -34.92
C HIS A 30 12.42 -17.27 -34.87
N VAL A 31 12.44 -15.98 -34.50
CA VAL A 31 11.23 -15.13 -34.47
C VAL A 31 10.61 -14.96 -35.87
N ALA A 32 11.43 -14.99 -36.92
CA ALA A 32 10.93 -14.96 -38.29
C ALA A 32 10.12 -16.22 -38.64
N GLU A 33 10.41 -17.36 -38.02
CA GLU A 33 9.78 -18.66 -38.33
C GLU A 33 8.73 -19.11 -37.30
N CYS A 34 8.66 -18.47 -36.13
CA CYS A 34 7.77 -18.86 -35.04
C CYS A 34 6.79 -17.73 -34.66
N ASP A 35 5.50 -17.94 -34.95
CA ASP A 35 4.44 -16.96 -34.67
C ASP A 35 4.21 -16.71 -33.16
N GLU A 36 4.44 -17.71 -32.32
CA GLU A 36 4.32 -17.58 -30.85
C GLU A 36 5.43 -16.66 -30.31
N CYS A 37 6.69 -16.95 -30.61
CA CYS A 37 7.83 -16.09 -30.25
C CYS A 37 7.72 -14.67 -30.84
N ARG A 38 7.12 -14.52 -32.02
CA ARG A 38 6.85 -13.20 -32.62
C ARG A 38 5.81 -12.40 -31.86
N THR A 39 4.76 -13.07 -31.39
CA THR A 39 3.71 -12.44 -30.57
C THR A 39 4.26 -11.99 -29.23
N GLU A 40 5.07 -12.85 -28.60
CA GLU A 40 5.72 -12.57 -27.32
C GLU A 40 6.76 -11.44 -27.42
N LEU A 41 7.57 -11.42 -28.50
CA LEU A 41 8.50 -10.32 -28.78
C LEU A 41 7.76 -8.97 -28.86
N LYS A 42 6.64 -8.93 -29.59
CA LYS A 42 5.82 -7.72 -29.74
C LYS A 42 5.25 -7.24 -28.39
N GLN A 43 4.87 -8.16 -27.51
CA GLN A 43 4.40 -7.82 -26.16
C GLN A 43 5.54 -7.23 -25.31
N LEU A 44 6.74 -7.81 -25.35
CA LEU A 44 7.92 -7.30 -24.64
C LEU A 44 8.34 -5.91 -25.13
N GLU A 45 8.32 -5.68 -26.45
CA GLU A 45 8.60 -4.37 -27.05
C GLU A 45 7.58 -3.30 -26.62
N GLN A 46 6.29 -3.65 -26.54
CA GLN A 46 5.23 -2.75 -26.06
C GLN A 46 5.43 -2.39 -24.57
N LEU A 47 5.81 -3.35 -23.73
CA LEU A 47 6.12 -3.12 -22.32
C LEU A 47 7.30 -2.16 -22.16
N LEU A 48 8.38 -2.36 -22.93
CA LEU A 48 9.51 -1.45 -22.92
C LEU A 48 9.20 -0.08 -23.51
N GLN A 49 8.30 0.03 -24.48
CA GLN A 49 7.84 1.33 -24.98
C GLN A 49 7.01 2.08 -23.92
N CYS A 50 6.22 1.37 -23.11
CA CYS A 50 5.53 1.94 -21.96
C CYS A 50 6.50 2.37 -20.85
N ALA A 51 7.57 1.61 -20.60
CA ALA A 51 8.63 2.00 -19.68
C ALA A 51 9.49 3.15 -20.23
N GLY A 52 9.81 3.13 -21.53
CA GLY A 52 10.63 4.12 -22.24
C GLY A 52 9.96 5.49 -22.34
N ARG A 53 8.63 5.55 -22.45
CA ARG A 53 7.85 6.80 -22.32
C ARG A 53 7.98 7.47 -20.95
N ARG A 54 8.52 6.78 -19.93
CA ARG A 54 8.93 7.39 -18.65
C ARG A 54 10.34 7.95 -18.68
N LYS A 55 11.20 7.50 -19.60
CA LYS A 55 12.61 7.94 -19.71
C LYS A 55 12.74 9.34 -20.29
N ASP A 56 11.76 9.78 -21.08
CA ASP A 56 11.65 11.18 -21.56
C ASP A 56 11.26 12.18 -20.45
N LEU A 57 11.04 11.71 -19.22
CA LEU A 57 10.79 12.51 -18.02
C LEU A 57 12.07 12.68 -17.18
N SER A 58 13.24 12.73 -17.83
CA SER A 58 14.55 12.82 -17.18
C SER A 58 14.58 13.94 -16.13
N ALA A 59 14.97 13.58 -14.91
CA ALA A 59 15.36 14.53 -13.88
C ALA A 59 16.58 15.34 -14.35
N ASP A 60 16.72 16.55 -13.82
CA ASP A 60 17.84 17.46 -14.07
C ASP A 60 19.18 16.73 -13.86
N GLU A 61 20.08 16.84 -14.83
CA GLU A 61 21.39 16.18 -14.84
C GLU A 61 22.23 16.54 -13.60
N SER A 62 21.97 17.73 -13.01
CA SER A 62 22.56 18.17 -11.75
C SER A 62 22.09 17.38 -10.53
N LEU A 63 20.83 16.94 -10.49
CA LEU A 63 20.28 16.11 -9.41
C LEU A 63 20.83 14.68 -9.49
N LEU A 64 21.01 14.15 -10.70
CA LEU A 64 21.63 12.85 -10.93
C LEU A 64 23.12 12.87 -10.55
N ALA A 65 23.83 13.95 -10.87
CA ALA A 65 25.22 14.13 -10.46
C ALA A 65 25.36 14.26 -8.94
N SER A 66 24.47 15.00 -8.27
CA SER A 66 24.46 15.12 -6.81
C SER A 66 24.20 13.77 -6.13
N ALA A 67 23.15 13.06 -6.55
CA ALA A 67 22.80 11.76 -5.98
C ALA A 67 23.92 10.72 -6.18
N ARG A 68 24.61 10.74 -7.32
CA ARG A 68 25.77 9.89 -7.58
C ARG A 68 26.96 10.23 -6.67
N ASN A 69 27.23 11.52 -6.46
CA ASN A 69 28.30 11.97 -5.58
C ASN A 69 28.01 11.65 -4.11
N ASP A 70 26.76 11.81 -3.68
CA ASP A 70 26.31 11.48 -2.32
C ASP A 70 26.41 9.97 -2.05
N LEU A 71 26.10 9.14 -3.05
CA LEU A 71 26.19 7.68 -2.95
C LEU A 71 27.64 7.19 -2.93
N LEU A 72 28.52 7.81 -3.72
CA LEU A 72 29.97 7.54 -3.69
C LEU A 72 30.63 8.03 -2.39
N ALA A 73 30.16 9.16 -1.83
CA ALA A 73 30.61 9.68 -0.54
C ALA A 73 30.19 8.76 0.61
N ALA A 74 28.94 8.27 0.58
CA ALA A 74 28.45 7.30 1.56
C ALA A 74 29.27 5.99 1.53
N ALA A 75 29.55 5.46 0.33
CA ALA A 75 30.33 4.24 0.15
C ALA A 75 31.81 4.37 0.56
N SER A 76 32.37 5.58 0.51
CA SER A 76 33.78 5.85 0.87
C SER A 76 33.98 6.10 2.37
N SER A 77 32.89 6.29 3.12
CA SER A 77 32.93 6.68 4.55
C SER A 77 32.83 5.51 5.54
N GLU A 78 32.66 4.27 5.07
CA GLU A 78 32.55 3.10 5.94
C GLU A 78 33.93 2.50 6.29
N GLN A 79 34.45 2.83 7.47
CA GLN A 79 35.41 1.98 8.19
C GLN A 79 34.66 0.82 8.87
N PRO A 80 35.26 -0.39 8.94
CA PRO A 80 34.56 -1.61 9.33
C PRO A 80 34.28 -1.63 10.83
N ARG A 81 33.03 -1.37 11.22
CA ARG A 81 32.54 -1.73 12.56
C ARG A 81 32.19 -3.22 12.56
N ILE A 82 32.90 -3.96 13.39
CA ILE A 82 32.60 -5.35 13.74
C ILE A 82 31.23 -5.36 14.44
N ILE A 83 30.18 -5.68 13.69
CA ILE A 83 28.86 -6.02 14.20
C ILE A 83 28.74 -7.54 14.16
N ALA A 84 28.31 -8.12 15.28
CA ALA A 84 28.08 -9.55 15.44
C ALA A 84 27.18 -10.09 14.32
N ARG A 85 27.57 -11.23 13.75
CA ARG A 85 26.86 -11.92 12.66
C ARG A 85 25.37 -12.12 12.99
N PRO A 86 24.45 -11.78 12.08
CA PRO A 86 23.07 -12.23 12.19
C PRO A 86 23.01 -13.74 11.93
N ASP A 87 22.19 -14.41 12.74
CA ASP A 87 21.94 -15.85 12.72
C ASP A 87 21.34 -16.29 11.38
N LEU A 88 22.05 -17.20 10.69
CA LEU A 88 21.75 -17.70 9.34
C LEU A 88 20.50 -18.60 9.27
N GLY A 89 19.79 -18.82 10.39
CA GLY A 89 18.58 -19.65 10.45
C GLY A 89 17.34 -19.06 9.78
N ARG A 90 17.21 -17.72 9.68
CA ARG A 90 15.98 -17.07 9.14
C ARG A 90 15.90 -16.98 7.61
N ALA A 91 17.01 -17.18 6.89
CA ALA A 91 17.01 -17.16 5.42
C ALA A 91 16.40 -18.43 4.79
N PHE A 92 16.31 -19.53 5.54
CA PHE A 92 15.84 -20.81 5.02
C PHE A 92 14.30 -20.92 5.00
N GLU A 93 13.60 -20.22 5.89
CA GLU A 93 12.12 -20.21 5.91
C GLU A 93 11.50 -19.43 4.74
N TRP A 94 12.13 -18.34 4.31
CA TRP A 94 11.69 -17.56 3.14
C TRP A 94 11.75 -18.35 1.82
N ARG A 95 12.67 -19.32 1.70
CA ARG A 95 12.77 -20.18 0.51
C ARG A 95 11.67 -21.23 0.44
N ARG A 96 11.03 -21.59 1.55
CA ARG A 96 10.00 -22.64 1.59
C ARG A 96 8.58 -22.13 1.31
N ILE A 97 8.32 -20.84 1.51
CA ILE A 97 7.00 -20.21 1.27
C ILE A 97 6.84 -19.77 -0.22
N MET A 98 7.92 -19.78 -1.01
CA MET A 98 7.94 -19.42 -2.45
C MET A 98 7.93 -20.62 -3.42
N ALA A 99 7.24 -21.71 -3.08
CA ALA A 99 7.24 -22.93 -3.91
C ALA A 99 6.28 -22.89 -5.12
N SER A 100 5.32 -21.95 -5.15
CA SER A 100 4.31 -21.88 -6.23
C SER A 100 4.48 -20.61 -7.08
N PRO A 101 4.52 -20.71 -8.43
CA PRO A 101 4.55 -19.55 -9.31
C PRO A 101 3.31 -18.64 -9.16
N ILE A 102 2.17 -19.18 -8.77
CA ILE A 102 0.94 -18.40 -8.47
C ILE A 102 1.15 -17.50 -7.25
N MET A 103 1.88 -17.99 -6.24
CA MET A 103 2.15 -17.22 -5.01
C MET A 103 3.10 -16.04 -5.26
N LYS A 104 4.07 -16.21 -6.16
CA LYS A 104 4.97 -15.12 -6.60
C LYS A 104 4.19 -14.03 -7.31
N MET A 105 3.27 -14.40 -8.20
CA MET A 105 2.43 -13.44 -8.92
C MET A 105 1.44 -12.73 -8.01
N ALA A 106 0.84 -13.43 -7.05
CA ALA A 106 -0.07 -12.81 -6.08
C ALA A 106 0.65 -11.77 -5.21
N VAL A 107 1.82 -12.11 -4.66
CA VAL A 107 2.63 -11.16 -3.85
C VAL A 107 3.10 -9.99 -4.70
N ALA A 108 3.58 -10.23 -5.92
CA ALA A 108 4.01 -9.17 -6.83
C ALA A 108 2.85 -8.24 -7.22
N ALA A 109 1.65 -8.76 -7.45
CA ALA A 109 0.46 -7.97 -7.72
C ALA A 109 0.07 -7.08 -6.53
N VAL A 110 0.13 -7.59 -5.29
CA VAL A 110 -0.18 -6.74 -4.12
C VAL A 110 0.90 -5.68 -3.89
N VAL A 111 2.18 -6.00 -4.11
CA VAL A 111 3.27 -5.03 -4.03
C VAL A 111 3.14 -3.97 -5.12
N ALA A 112 2.80 -4.35 -6.36
CA ALA A 112 2.58 -3.43 -7.46
C ALA A 112 1.36 -2.52 -7.25
N LEU A 113 0.27 -3.04 -6.68
CA LEU A 113 -0.89 -2.23 -6.28
C LEU A 113 -0.51 -1.22 -5.20
N ALA A 114 0.27 -1.63 -4.20
CA ALA A 114 0.80 -0.70 -3.22
C ALA A 114 1.71 0.34 -3.89
N ALA A 115 2.71 -0.07 -4.67
CA ALA A 115 3.60 0.85 -5.37
C ALA A 115 2.86 1.82 -6.30
N GLY A 116 1.80 1.38 -6.98
CA GLY A 116 0.99 2.22 -7.87
C GLY A 116 -0.01 3.14 -7.16
N LEU A 117 -0.53 2.73 -5.99
CA LEU A 117 -1.39 3.58 -5.15
C LEU A 117 -0.57 4.59 -4.32
N PHE A 118 0.66 4.24 -3.94
CA PHE A 118 1.50 5.01 -3.02
C PHE A 118 2.71 5.71 -3.69
N GLY A 119 2.98 5.43 -4.96
CA GLY A 119 4.11 5.98 -5.72
C GLY A 119 3.68 7.13 -6.63
N VAL A 120 4.29 8.30 -6.42
CA VAL A 120 3.99 9.56 -7.10
C VAL A 120 4.00 9.41 -8.63
N SER A 121 2.83 9.54 -9.26
CA SER A 121 2.69 9.66 -10.71
C SER A 121 2.09 11.02 -11.08
N LYS A 122 2.65 11.67 -12.10
CA LYS A 122 2.07 12.86 -12.76
C LYS A 122 1.99 12.59 -14.26
N LEU A 123 0.79 12.69 -14.84
CA LEU A 123 0.47 13.46 -16.06
C LEU A 123 -0.93 13.10 -16.60
N GLY A 124 -1.58 14.09 -17.24
CA GLY A 124 -2.63 13.86 -18.24
C GLY A 124 -3.99 14.49 -17.95
N ASP A 125 -4.21 15.73 -18.41
CA ASP A 125 -5.49 16.43 -18.29
C ASP A 125 -6.50 15.87 -19.32
N HIS A 126 -7.15 14.76 -18.99
CA HIS A 126 -8.27 14.22 -19.75
C HIS A 126 -9.56 14.41 -18.95
N LYS A 127 -10.61 14.96 -19.62
CA LYS A 127 -11.94 15.12 -19.03
C LYS A 127 -12.50 13.75 -18.65
N LEU A 128 -12.43 13.43 -17.36
CA LEU A 128 -12.97 12.19 -16.79
C LEU A 128 -14.47 12.06 -17.10
N PRO A 129 -14.94 10.86 -17.53
CA PRO A 129 -16.35 10.51 -17.49
C PRO A 129 -16.98 10.84 -16.14
N VAL A 130 -18.22 11.33 -16.14
CA VAL A 130 -18.92 11.83 -14.93
C VAL A 130 -18.86 10.84 -13.76
N ARG A 131 -18.98 9.53 -14.04
CA ARG A 131 -18.91 8.47 -13.02
C ARG A 131 -17.54 8.35 -12.36
N LEU A 132 -16.44 8.62 -13.07
CA LEU A 132 -15.09 8.55 -12.51
C LEU A 132 -14.76 9.77 -11.63
N ARG A 133 -15.48 10.89 -11.84
CA ARG A 133 -15.40 12.04 -10.93
C ARG A 133 -15.93 11.72 -9.54
N LEU A 134 -16.88 10.80 -9.39
CA LEU A 134 -17.48 10.48 -8.09
C LEU A 134 -16.44 9.91 -7.11
N LEU A 135 -15.53 9.04 -7.53
CA LEU A 135 -14.48 8.54 -6.64
C LEU A 135 -13.49 9.65 -6.24
N ALA A 136 -13.11 10.54 -7.17
CA ALA A 136 -12.28 11.69 -6.85
C ALA A 136 -12.99 12.67 -5.90
N ILE A 137 -14.28 12.91 -6.11
CA ILE A 137 -15.14 13.68 -5.19
C ILE A 137 -15.20 12.97 -3.84
N ALA A 138 -15.26 11.64 -3.81
CA ALA A 138 -15.29 10.89 -2.57
C ALA A 138 -14.02 11.03 -1.77
N VAL A 139 -12.86 10.93 -2.41
CA VAL A 139 -11.57 11.19 -1.79
C VAL A 139 -11.48 12.65 -1.29
N ALA A 140 -12.04 13.61 -2.01
CA ALA A 140 -12.09 15.01 -1.58
C ALA A 140 -13.09 15.24 -0.42
N ASN A 141 -14.19 14.50 -0.36
CA ASN A 141 -15.16 14.56 0.73
C ASN A 141 -14.65 13.84 1.98
N GLU A 142 -13.80 12.82 1.85
CA GLU A 142 -13.03 12.33 2.99
C GLU A 142 -12.19 13.45 3.61
N GLU A 143 -11.65 14.36 2.79
CA GLU A 143 -10.81 15.47 3.28
C GLU A 143 -11.62 16.54 3.99
N SER A 144 -12.89 16.73 3.62
CA SER A 144 -13.75 17.66 4.35
C SER A 144 -14.09 17.17 5.75
N LEU A 145 -14.03 15.86 6.04
CA LEU A 145 -14.20 15.32 7.40
C LEU A 145 -13.15 15.85 8.38
N PHE A 146 -11.97 16.22 7.89
CA PHE A 146 -10.87 16.73 8.72
C PHE A 146 -10.79 18.26 8.70
N LYS A 147 -11.78 18.94 8.10
CA LYS A 147 -11.90 20.39 8.12
C LYS A 147 -12.94 20.78 9.17
N GLY A 148 -12.66 21.81 9.94
CA GLY A 148 -13.58 22.29 10.97
C GLY A 148 -12.84 22.89 12.15
N THR A 149 -13.55 23.01 13.27
CA THR A 149 -13.01 23.52 14.54
C THR A 149 -13.13 22.50 15.67
N GLU A 150 -13.84 21.41 15.44
CA GLU A 150 -14.09 20.35 16.42
C GLU A 150 -13.14 19.19 16.20
N ILE A 151 -12.83 18.44 17.26
CA ILE A 151 -12.08 17.20 17.14
C ILE A 151 -12.99 16.18 16.48
N ILE A 152 -12.47 15.45 15.50
CA ILE A 152 -13.23 14.45 14.76
C ILE A 152 -12.77 13.07 15.18
N HIS A 153 -13.71 12.22 15.59
CA HIS A 153 -13.51 10.80 15.85
C HIS A 153 -14.03 9.99 14.67
N ILE A 154 -13.16 9.15 14.11
CA ILE A 154 -13.50 8.14 13.09
C ILE A 154 -13.25 6.77 13.70
N GLN A 155 -14.24 5.88 13.56
CA GLN A 155 -14.08 4.46 13.86
C GLN A 155 -14.32 3.64 12.60
N ASN A 156 -13.32 2.84 12.24
CA ASN A 156 -13.42 1.81 11.22
C ASN A 156 -13.33 0.42 11.84
N GLU A 157 -13.98 -0.53 11.20
CA GLU A 157 -13.78 -1.96 11.44
C GLU A 157 -13.09 -2.57 10.24
N ILE A 158 -12.00 -3.29 10.48
CA ILE A 158 -11.32 -4.12 9.49
C ILE A 158 -11.71 -5.55 9.78
N ILE A 159 -12.61 -6.08 8.96
CA ILE A 159 -13.08 -7.45 9.00
C ILE A 159 -12.12 -8.29 8.16
N VAL A 160 -11.46 -9.25 8.80
CA VAL A 160 -10.58 -10.21 8.13
C VAL A 160 -11.42 -11.45 7.84
N GLU A 161 -11.56 -11.77 6.56
CA GLU A 161 -12.34 -12.93 6.12
C GLU A 161 -11.65 -14.25 6.52
N PRO A 162 -12.41 -15.34 6.73
CA PRO A 162 -11.83 -16.60 7.18
C PRO A 162 -10.84 -17.16 6.15
N ALA A 163 -9.99 -18.11 6.57
CA ALA A 163 -9.16 -18.89 5.66
C ALA A 163 -10.07 -19.72 4.73
N GLY A 164 -9.76 -19.71 3.43
CA GLY A 164 -10.55 -20.43 2.42
C GLY A 164 -9.97 -21.82 2.20
N VAL A 165 -10.68 -22.64 1.40
CA VAL A 165 -10.26 -24.02 1.09
C VAL A 165 -9.07 -24.05 0.10
N ALA A 166 -8.85 -22.98 -0.66
CA ALA A 166 -7.78 -22.88 -1.66
C ALA A 166 -6.45 -22.38 -1.05
N PRO A 167 -5.29 -22.63 -1.69
CA PRO A 167 -3.99 -22.13 -1.22
C PRO A 167 -3.90 -20.61 -1.37
N SER A 168 -4.52 -19.89 -0.45
CA SER A 168 -4.37 -18.44 -0.29
C SER A 168 -3.15 -18.12 0.56
N LEU A 169 -2.70 -16.86 0.52
CA LEU A 169 -1.75 -16.35 1.50
C LEU A 169 -2.24 -16.66 2.92
N PRO A 170 -1.35 -17.01 3.87
CA PRO A 170 -1.76 -17.29 5.25
C PRO A 170 -2.17 -16.01 6.02
N TYR A 171 -2.10 -14.84 5.36
CA TYR A 171 -2.46 -13.56 5.93
C TYR A 171 -3.04 -12.65 4.84
N ALA A 172 -3.92 -11.74 5.26
CA ALA A 172 -4.17 -10.50 4.55
C ALA A 172 -3.21 -9.42 5.07
N TRP A 173 -2.94 -8.38 4.29
CA TRP A 173 -2.16 -7.26 4.80
C TRP A 173 -2.68 -5.91 4.33
N LEU A 174 -2.45 -4.89 5.14
CA LEU A 174 -2.79 -3.51 4.84
C LEU A 174 -1.56 -2.60 4.99
N PRO A 175 -1.32 -1.70 4.03
CA PRO A 175 -0.39 -0.60 4.21
C PRO A 175 -0.96 0.36 5.24
N MET A 176 -0.14 0.71 6.22
CA MET A 176 -0.49 1.57 7.34
C MET A 176 0.50 2.72 7.45
N MET A 177 0.00 3.94 7.46
CA MET A 177 0.84 5.13 7.52
C MET A 177 0.97 5.60 8.97
N SER A 178 2.20 5.89 9.39
CA SER A 178 2.49 6.65 10.62
C SER A 178 3.29 7.90 10.31
N VAL A 179 3.24 8.90 11.19
CA VAL A 179 4.04 10.13 11.07
C VAL A 179 5.33 9.99 11.86
N LYS A 180 6.46 10.36 11.26
CA LYS A 180 7.78 10.40 11.94
C LYS A 180 8.01 11.75 12.63
N PRO A 181 9.00 11.85 13.53
CA PRO A 181 9.37 13.12 14.18
C PRO A 181 9.80 14.24 13.23
N ASP A 182 10.15 13.91 11.99
CA ASP A 182 10.47 14.87 10.91
C ASP A 182 9.23 15.35 10.13
N GLY A 183 8.04 14.80 10.40
CA GLY A 183 6.78 15.11 9.73
C GLY A 183 6.52 14.29 8.47
N SER A 184 7.49 13.51 8.00
CA SER A 184 7.30 12.63 6.86
C SER A 184 6.57 11.34 7.25
N LEU A 185 5.89 10.76 6.27
CA LEU A 185 5.12 9.53 6.46
C LEU A 185 6.03 8.31 6.43
N ARG A 186 5.67 7.31 7.23
CA ARG A 186 6.30 6.00 7.30
C ARG A 186 5.29 4.94 6.91
N PHE A 187 5.67 4.09 5.97
CA PHE A 187 4.90 2.92 5.57
C PHE A 187 5.16 1.75 6.50
N ASN A 188 4.11 1.24 7.09
CA ASN A 188 4.11 0.02 7.88
C ASN A 188 3.22 -1.01 7.18
N GLN A 189 3.50 -2.29 7.39
CA GLN A 189 2.70 -3.39 6.90
C GLN A 189 1.99 -4.03 8.08
N LEU A 190 0.67 -3.88 8.15
CA LEU A 190 -0.16 -4.62 9.09
C LEU A 190 -0.52 -5.97 8.47
N LYS A 191 0.04 -7.06 8.99
CA LYS A 191 -0.30 -8.42 8.58
C LYS A 191 -1.35 -8.98 9.53
N MET A 192 -2.41 -9.53 8.96
CA MET A 192 -3.55 -10.10 9.64
C MET A 192 -3.65 -11.56 9.22
N ASN A 193 -3.28 -12.46 10.13
CA ASN A 193 -3.29 -13.90 9.87
C ASN A 193 -4.73 -14.35 9.58
N LEU A 194 -4.92 -15.14 8.52
CA LEU A 194 -6.23 -15.72 8.23
C LEU A 194 -6.51 -16.84 9.23
N ALA A 195 -7.66 -16.79 9.86
CA ALA A 195 -8.12 -17.80 10.82
C ALA A 195 -9.32 -18.57 10.23
N PRO A 196 -9.69 -19.74 10.77
CA PRO A 196 -10.88 -20.47 10.30
C PRO A 196 -12.18 -19.65 10.36
N GLU A 197 -12.23 -18.68 11.27
CA GLU A 197 -13.35 -17.77 11.46
C GLU A 197 -12.92 -16.34 11.17
N SER A 198 -13.87 -15.51 10.71
CA SER A 198 -13.65 -14.08 10.56
C SER A 198 -13.38 -13.42 11.91
N TYR A 199 -12.60 -12.34 11.91
CA TYR A 199 -12.43 -11.51 13.10
C TYR A 199 -12.30 -10.04 12.72
N VAL A 200 -12.46 -9.17 13.72
CA VAL A 200 -12.47 -7.72 13.53
C VAL A 200 -11.25 -7.10 14.21
N VAL A 201 -10.62 -6.16 13.51
CA VAL A 201 -9.66 -5.21 14.06
C VAL A 201 -10.34 -3.84 14.04
N THR A 202 -10.48 -3.21 15.19
CA THR A 202 -11.04 -1.85 15.30
C THR A 202 -9.95 -0.82 15.10
N ASP A 203 -10.22 0.21 14.31
CA ASP A 203 -9.31 1.33 14.02
C ASP A 203 -9.98 2.65 14.41
N HIS A 204 -9.48 3.25 15.48
CA HIS A 204 -9.97 4.52 15.98
C HIS A 204 -8.97 5.62 15.66
N SER A 205 -9.46 6.71 15.07
CA SER A 205 -8.67 7.90 14.77
C SER A 205 -9.35 9.14 15.33
N TRP A 206 -8.59 9.95 16.06
CA TRP A 206 -8.98 11.28 16.50
C TRP A 206 -8.07 12.31 15.85
N TYR A 207 -8.65 13.41 15.38
CA TYR A 207 -7.92 14.50 14.74
C TYR A 207 -8.48 15.85 15.19
N ASP A 208 -7.60 16.76 15.60
CA ASP A 208 -7.92 18.15 15.92
C ASP A 208 -7.50 19.04 14.74
N PRO A 209 -8.44 19.56 13.94
CA PRO A 209 -8.13 20.43 12.80
C PRO A 209 -7.46 21.76 13.16
N VAL A 210 -7.68 22.25 14.39
CA VAL A 210 -7.16 23.56 14.83
C VAL A 210 -5.69 23.44 15.17
N THR A 211 -5.30 22.37 15.86
CA THR A 211 -3.91 22.19 16.32
C THR A 211 -3.11 21.23 15.45
N GLY A 212 -3.76 20.46 14.59
CA GLY A 212 -3.18 19.37 13.81
C GLY A 212 -2.79 18.15 14.64
N ARG A 213 -3.18 18.10 15.93
CA ARG A 213 -2.96 16.93 16.79
C ARG A 213 -3.77 15.75 16.29
N PHE A 214 -3.24 14.55 16.51
CA PHE A 214 -3.96 13.34 16.15
C PHE A 214 -3.57 12.18 17.05
N THR A 215 -4.42 11.16 17.07
CA THR A 215 -4.13 9.85 17.65
C THR A 215 -4.85 8.80 16.86
N ARG A 216 -4.13 7.76 16.45
CA ARG A 216 -4.69 6.57 15.82
C ARG A 216 -4.32 5.36 16.64
N VAL A 217 -5.31 4.54 16.98
CA VAL A 217 -5.13 3.29 17.74
C VAL A 217 -5.91 2.18 17.05
N MET A 218 -5.23 1.08 16.80
CA MET A 218 -5.85 -0.14 16.29
C MET A 218 -5.80 -1.24 17.34
N LYS A 219 -6.90 -1.98 17.47
CA LYS A 219 -7.03 -3.09 18.41
C LYS A 219 -7.57 -4.34 17.74
N ALA A 220 -7.05 -5.49 18.13
CA ALA A 220 -7.60 -6.80 17.79
C ALA A 220 -8.15 -7.44 19.08
N GLY A 221 -9.46 -7.34 19.31
CA GLY A 221 -10.02 -7.50 20.64
C GLY A 221 -9.52 -6.37 21.56
N ASP A 222 -9.00 -6.72 22.73
CA ASP A 222 -8.44 -5.73 23.67
C ASP A 222 -6.97 -5.39 23.38
N SER A 223 -6.30 -6.18 22.54
CA SER A 223 -4.87 -6.03 22.24
C SER A 223 -4.60 -4.85 21.30
N VAL A 224 -3.81 -3.86 21.75
CA VAL A 224 -3.32 -2.77 20.86
C VAL A 224 -2.26 -3.33 19.90
N VAL A 225 -2.57 -3.29 18.60
CA VAL A 225 -1.69 -3.83 17.54
C VAL A 225 -0.92 -2.75 16.80
N PHE A 226 -1.40 -1.51 16.83
CA PHE A 226 -0.75 -0.35 16.23
C PHE A 226 -1.24 0.92 16.93
N ALA A 227 -0.35 1.87 17.18
CA ALA A 227 -0.73 3.23 17.51
C ALA A 227 0.31 4.25 17.08
N ASN A 228 -0.15 5.42 16.66
CA ASN A 228 0.68 6.58 16.31
C ASN A 228 -0.07 7.86 16.74
N SER A 229 0.62 8.79 17.38
CA SER A 229 0.00 10.05 17.81
C SER A 229 0.96 11.24 17.75
N TYR A 230 0.38 12.43 17.78
CA TYR A 230 1.05 13.72 17.87
C TYR A 230 0.32 14.63 18.86
N ASP A 231 1.01 15.06 19.92
CA ASP A 231 0.44 15.88 21.00
C ASP A 231 0.75 17.39 20.88
N GLY A 232 1.38 17.82 19.79
CA GLY A 232 1.89 19.19 19.62
C GLY A 232 3.38 19.36 19.93
N ARG A 233 4.03 18.37 20.57
CA ARG A 233 5.43 18.43 21.01
C ARG A 233 6.22 17.15 20.77
N PHE A 234 5.55 16.02 20.71
CA PHE A 234 6.14 14.71 20.54
C PHE A 234 5.32 13.89 19.56
N ILE A 235 6.03 13.03 18.82
CA ILE A 235 5.43 11.89 18.13
C ILE A 235 5.53 10.69 19.06
N TYR A 236 4.44 9.94 19.18
CA TYR A 236 4.40 8.67 19.88
C TYR A 236 4.13 7.54 18.89
N ASP A 237 4.85 6.44 19.04
CA ASP A 237 4.69 5.22 18.25
C ASP A 237 4.59 4.01 19.18
N ALA A 238 3.57 3.18 19.03
CA ALA A 238 3.46 1.94 19.80
C ALA A 238 4.22 0.79 19.11
N ASN A 239 5.27 0.30 19.75
CA ASN A 239 5.96 -0.94 19.42
C ASN A 239 5.34 -2.09 20.20
N VAL A 240 5.09 -3.22 19.56
CA VAL A 240 4.72 -4.45 20.27
C VAL A 240 5.95 -5.34 20.33
N THR A 241 6.40 -5.68 21.54
CA THR A 241 7.54 -6.59 21.71
C THR A 241 7.18 -8.01 21.28
N PRO A 242 8.17 -8.92 21.08
CA PRO A 242 7.87 -10.34 20.86
C PRO A 242 6.98 -10.98 21.93
N ASP A 243 7.04 -10.45 23.16
CA ASP A 243 6.21 -10.89 24.30
C ASP A 243 4.80 -10.28 24.30
N GLY A 244 4.45 -9.50 23.27
CA GLY A 244 3.14 -8.82 23.14
C GLY A 244 2.93 -7.65 24.08
N ILE A 245 3.99 -7.09 24.64
CA ILE A 245 3.91 -5.90 25.49
C ILE A 245 3.97 -4.67 24.59
N THR A 246 2.98 -3.79 24.74
CA THR A 246 2.97 -2.50 24.07
C THR A 246 3.97 -1.55 24.75
N GLN A 247 5.01 -1.16 24.02
CA GLN A 247 5.99 -0.15 24.40
C GLN A 247 5.78 1.13 23.61
N ILE A 248 5.64 2.25 24.30
CA ILE A 248 5.40 3.54 23.66
C ILE A 248 6.74 4.25 23.46
N GLY A 249 7.15 4.38 22.20
CA GLY A 249 8.28 5.22 21.83
C GLY A 249 7.86 6.68 21.79
N LYS A 250 8.43 7.52 22.64
CA LYS A 250 8.23 8.98 22.64
C LYS A 250 9.42 9.68 22.00
N GLN A 251 9.18 10.49 20.97
CA GLN A 251 10.23 11.18 20.23
C GLN A 251 9.91 12.67 20.08
N ALA A 252 10.88 13.52 20.38
CA ALA A 252 10.74 14.98 20.18
C ALA A 252 10.70 15.31 18.70
N LEU A 253 9.94 16.35 18.33
CA LEU A 253 9.88 16.81 16.95
C LEU A 253 11.23 17.32 16.46
N ALA A 254 11.55 17.04 15.21
CA ALA A 254 12.68 17.64 14.53
C ALA A 254 12.43 19.14 14.28
N ALA A 255 13.52 19.90 14.14
CA ALA A 255 13.43 21.30 13.71
C ALA A 255 12.73 21.38 12.34
N GLY A 256 11.65 22.16 12.27
CA GLY A 256 10.87 22.31 11.04
C GLY A 256 9.80 21.23 10.81
N PHE A 257 9.49 20.40 11.82
CA PHE A 257 8.34 19.50 11.76
C PHE A 257 7.09 20.26 11.29
N LYS A 258 6.41 19.67 10.31
CA LYS A 258 5.07 20.07 9.89
C LYS A 258 4.20 18.82 9.94
N PRO A 259 3.02 18.86 10.59
CA PRO A 259 2.08 17.76 10.47
C PRO A 259 1.74 17.55 8.98
N PRO A 260 1.45 16.31 8.55
CA PRO A 260 1.11 16.08 7.16
C PRO A 260 -0.10 16.93 6.77
N GLN A 261 -0.03 17.56 5.59
CA GLN A 261 -1.05 18.52 5.14
C GLN A 261 -2.43 17.88 4.89
N SER A 262 -2.47 16.55 4.78
CA SER A 262 -3.61 15.77 4.33
C SER A 262 -3.89 14.63 5.32
N PRO A 263 -4.67 14.89 6.40
CA PRO A 263 -5.03 13.86 7.37
C PRO A 263 -5.65 12.61 6.75
N THR A 264 -6.39 12.78 5.65
CA THR A 264 -6.97 11.68 4.87
C THR A 264 -5.97 10.65 4.36
N GLU A 265 -4.73 11.05 4.09
CA GLU A 265 -3.71 10.14 3.55
C GLU A 265 -3.27 9.09 4.56
N TYR A 266 -3.48 9.33 5.85
CA TYR A 266 -3.05 8.44 6.92
C TYR A 266 -4.10 8.12 7.99
N LEU A 267 -5.25 8.80 8.02
CA LEU A 267 -6.36 8.55 8.97
C LEU A 267 -7.68 8.15 8.30
N GLY A 268 -7.85 8.40 7.00
CA GLY A 268 -9.12 8.16 6.28
C GLY A 268 -9.20 6.79 5.61
N LEU A 269 -10.40 6.43 5.12
CA LEU A 269 -10.58 5.24 4.26
C LEU A 269 -9.90 5.43 2.90
N ALA A 270 -9.75 6.68 2.48
CA ALA A 270 -8.97 7.08 1.31
C ALA A 270 -7.45 7.09 1.54
N ALA A 271 -6.96 6.65 2.70
CA ALA A 271 -5.52 6.54 2.94
C ALA A 271 -4.88 5.69 1.83
N GLY A 272 -3.91 6.29 1.13
CA GLY A 272 -3.24 5.68 -0.02
C GLY A 272 -3.89 5.84 -1.39
N LEU A 273 -5.01 6.54 -1.52
CA LEU A 273 -5.68 6.74 -2.82
C LEU A 273 -5.39 8.10 -3.47
N LYS A 274 -5.05 9.08 -2.63
CA LYS A 274 -5.15 10.51 -2.97
C LYS A 274 -4.06 11.01 -3.91
N THR A 275 -2.89 10.37 -3.95
CA THR A 275 -1.77 10.86 -4.76
C THR A 275 -2.04 10.78 -6.26
N ASP A 276 -2.87 9.81 -6.72
CA ASP A 276 -3.00 9.53 -8.16
C ASP A 276 -4.43 9.57 -8.71
N LEU A 277 -5.49 9.19 -7.97
CA LEU A 277 -6.83 9.02 -8.57
C LEU A 277 -7.52 10.31 -9.07
N ALA A 278 -7.17 11.48 -8.50
CA ALA A 278 -7.69 12.75 -8.98
C ALA A 278 -7.07 13.19 -10.31
N LYS A 279 -5.91 12.61 -10.68
CA LYS A 279 -5.13 12.98 -11.88
C LYS A 279 -5.09 11.86 -12.91
N ASP A 280 -5.18 10.61 -12.46
CA ASP A 280 -5.11 9.41 -13.27
C ASP A 280 -6.14 8.39 -12.78
N ASN A 281 -7.11 8.09 -13.64
CA ASN A 281 -8.15 7.09 -13.39
C ASN A 281 -7.83 5.74 -14.05
N SER A 282 -6.63 5.54 -14.58
CA SER A 282 -6.21 4.31 -15.27
C SER A 282 -6.39 3.06 -14.41
N MET A 283 -6.38 3.21 -13.08
CA MET A 283 -6.63 2.12 -12.14
C MET A 283 -8.11 1.80 -11.94
N VAL A 284 -9.05 2.66 -12.32
CA VAL A 284 -10.48 2.38 -12.17
C VAL A 284 -10.96 1.55 -13.35
N GLN A 285 -11.25 0.27 -13.08
CA GLN A 285 -11.57 -0.72 -14.12
C GLN A 285 -13.07 -0.83 -14.36
N LYS A 286 -13.89 -0.58 -13.32
CA LYS A 286 -15.34 -0.78 -13.36
C LYS A 286 -16.05 0.11 -12.36
N VAL A 287 -17.26 0.57 -12.71
CA VAL A 287 -18.16 1.29 -11.81
C VAL A 287 -19.55 0.67 -11.92
N GLU A 288 -20.12 0.27 -10.79
CA GLU A 288 -21.43 -0.39 -10.70
C GLU A 288 -22.31 0.31 -9.68
N GLU A 289 -23.62 0.28 -9.90
CA GLU A 289 -24.61 0.68 -8.89
C GLU A 289 -24.77 -0.46 -7.89
N SER A 290 -24.98 -0.12 -6.62
CA SER A 290 -25.13 -1.06 -5.53
C SER A 290 -25.94 -0.44 -4.39
N THR A 291 -26.10 -1.20 -3.32
CA THR A 291 -26.80 -0.77 -2.11
C THR A 291 -25.99 -1.24 -0.92
N LEU A 292 -25.81 -0.35 0.05
CA LEU A 292 -25.11 -0.65 1.30
C LEU A 292 -25.97 -1.54 2.20
N ALA A 293 -25.36 -2.11 3.23
CA ALA A 293 -26.06 -3.03 4.15
C ALA A 293 -27.25 -2.38 4.88
N ASP A 294 -27.25 -1.05 4.99
CA ASP A 294 -28.31 -0.23 5.57
C ASP A 294 -29.43 0.13 4.56
N GLY A 295 -29.31 -0.30 3.30
CA GLY A 295 -30.25 0.02 2.22
C GLY A 295 -29.95 1.30 1.46
N GLU A 296 -28.89 2.05 1.82
CA GLU A 296 -28.54 3.29 1.13
C GLU A 296 -27.96 3.02 -0.27
N PRO A 297 -28.40 3.75 -1.32
CA PRO A 297 -27.81 3.67 -2.65
C PRO A 297 -26.32 4.06 -2.65
N ALA A 298 -25.53 3.31 -3.42
CA ALA A 298 -24.10 3.55 -3.55
C ALA A 298 -23.57 3.15 -4.93
N HIS A 299 -22.38 3.64 -5.25
CA HIS A 299 -21.58 3.16 -6.37
C HIS A 299 -20.39 2.35 -5.88
N VAL A 300 -20.09 1.24 -6.56
CA VAL A 300 -18.92 0.39 -6.31
C VAL A 300 -17.89 0.64 -7.40
N PHE A 301 -16.72 1.11 -7.00
CA PHE A 301 -15.57 1.33 -7.87
C PHE A 301 -14.60 0.18 -7.74
N THR A 302 -14.35 -0.54 -8.83
CA THR A 302 -13.27 -1.53 -8.91
C THR A 302 -11.98 -0.82 -9.29
N VAL A 303 -11.01 -0.80 -8.38
CA VAL A 303 -9.73 -0.12 -8.53
C VAL A 303 -8.58 -1.11 -8.42
N GLY A 304 -7.84 -1.30 -9.50
CA GLY A 304 -6.69 -2.19 -9.52
C GLY A 304 -5.95 -2.12 -10.85
N MET A 305 -4.76 -2.72 -10.87
CA MET A 305 -3.95 -2.83 -12.07
C MET A 305 -4.17 -4.22 -12.69
N PRO A 306 -4.71 -4.30 -13.92
CA PRO A 306 -4.84 -5.58 -14.61
C PRO A 306 -3.45 -6.13 -14.94
N ASP A 307 -3.33 -7.46 -14.96
CA ASP A 307 -2.14 -8.15 -15.45
C ASP A 307 -2.00 -7.98 -16.98
N PRO A 308 -0.89 -8.44 -17.61
CA PRO A 308 -0.70 -8.32 -19.06
C PRO A 308 -1.80 -8.97 -19.91
N ASN A 309 -2.60 -9.88 -19.35
CA ASN A 309 -3.74 -10.50 -20.02
C ASN A 309 -5.05 -9.73 -19.79
N GLY A 310 -5.00 -8.58 -19.10
CA GLY A 310 -6.17 -7.77 -18.77
C GLY A 310 -6.93 -8.27 -17.53
N GLN A 311 -6.41 -9.24 -16.78
CA GLN A 311 -7.11 -9.82 -15.63
C GLN A 311 -6.72 -9.13 -14.31
N LEU A 312 -7.71 -8.82 -13.47
CA LEU A 312 -7.48 -8.28 -12.14
C LEU A 312 -7.29 -9.41 -11.13
N GLN A 313 -6.03 -9.73 -10.85
CA GLN A 313 -5.68 -10.71 -9.81
C GLN A 313 -5.84 -10.13 -8.41
N GLY A 314 -5.59 -8.83 -8.22
CA GLY A 314 -5.80 -8.11 -6.97
C GLY A 314 -6.39 -6.74 -7.24
N TYR A 315 -7.37 -6.33 -6.43
CA TYR A 315 -8.03 -5.04 -6.59
C TYR A 315 -8.73 -4.63 -5.29
N PHE A 316 -9.04 -3.34 -5.20
CA PHE A 316 -9.92 -2.79 -4.19
C PHE A 316 -11.30 -2.50 -4.77
N LEU A 317 -12.33 -2.75 -3.98
CA LEU A 317 -13.67 -2.21 -4.21
C LEU A 317 -13.90 -1.05 -3.25
N PHE A 318 -14.29 0.11 -3.77
CA PHE A 318 -14.70 1.25 -2.96
C PHE A 318 -16.19 1.45 -3.10
N LYS A 319 -16.94 1.34 -2.00
CA LYS A 319 -18.36 1.66 -1.98
C LYS A 319 -18.53 3.10 -1.55
N VAL A 320 -19.04 3.94 -2.44
CA VAL A 320 -19.23 5.38 -2.26
C VAL A 320 -20.72 5.68 -2.18
N ARG A 321 -21.15 6.38 -1.12
CA ARG A 321 -22.56 6.74 -0.91
C ARG A 321 -23.03 7.75 -1.94
N ASP A 322 -24.24 7.60 -2.45
CA ASP A 322 -24.78 8.56 -3.41
C ASP A 322 -25.15 9.89 -2.75
N LYS A 323 -25.58 9.85 -1.49
CA LYS A 323 -26.10 11.00 -0.74
C LYS A 323 -25.06 12.09 -0.52
N ASP A 324 -23.87 11.71 -0.08
CA ASP A 324 -22.81 12.64 0.31
C ASP A 324 -21.47 12.35 -0.37
N SER A 325 -21.44 11.36 -1.28
CA SER A 325 -20.24 10.92 -1.97
C SER A 325 -19.11 10.51 -1.04
N THR A 326 -19.33 10.15 0.23
CA THR A 326 -18.25 9.65 1.11
C THR A 326 -17.97 8.16 0.88
N ILE A 327 -16.76 7.70 1.21
CA ILE A 327 -16.43 6.29 1.15
C ILE A 327 -17.04 5.60 2.38
N ALA A 328 -17.94 4.64 2.16
CA ALA A 328 -18.56 3.85 3.22
C ALA A 328 -17.73 2.60 3.56
N GLU A 329 -17.18 1.98 2.52
CA GLU A 329 -16.52 0.68 2.62
C GLU A 329 -15.38 0.58 1.60
N LYS A 330 -14.29 -0.07 2.03
CA LYS A 330 -13.15 -0.44 1.21
C LYS A 330 -12.91 -1.92 1.37
N GLU A 331 -12.98 -2.68 0.29
CA GLU A 331 -12.80 -4.12 0.29
C GLU A 331 -11.57 -4.47 -0.54
N PHE A 332 -10.72 -5.37 -0.06
CA PHE A 332 -9.60 -5.92 -0.84
C PHE A 332 -9.94 -7.31 -1.33
N VAL A 333 -9.87 -7.50 -2.64
CA VAL A 333 -10.14 -8.76 -3.32
C VAL A 333 -8.85 -9.28 -3.94
N LEU A 334 -8.53 -10.55 -3.71
CA LEU A 334 -7.38 -11.24 -4.28
C LEU A 334 -7.86 -12.57 -4.87
N LEU A 335 -7.53 -12.81 -6.15
CA LEU A 335 -7.93 -13.98 -6.93
C LEU A 335 -9.45 -14.22 -6.89
N GLY A 336 -10.24 -13.14 -6.99
CA GLY A 336 -11.69 -13.19 -6.93
C GLY A 336 -12.28 -13.43 -5.53
N ARG A 337 -11.47 -13.37 -4.48
CA ARG A 337 -11.88 -13.61 -3.11
C ARG A 337 -11.63 -12.41 -2.21
N THR A 338 -12.64 -12.03 -1.43
CA THR A 338 -12.51 -11.01 -0.38
C THR A 338 -11.51 -11.47 0.69
N MET A 339 -10.49 -10.65 0.93
CA MET A 339 -9.47 -10.90 1.94
C MET A 339 -9.73 -10.08 3.20
N LEU A 340 -10.20 -8.84 3.02
CA LEU A 340 -10.60 -7.96 4.11
C LEU A 340 -11.64 -6.95 3.62
N VAL A 341 -12.45 -6.48 4.56
CA VAL A 341 -13.39 -5.38 4.39
C VAL A 341 -13.10 -4.34 5.46
N ILE A 342 -12.89 -3.08 5.06
CA ILE A 342 -12.78 -1.94 5.96
C ILE A 342 -14.07 -1.13 5.86
N ARG A 343 -14.82 -1.07 6.95
CA ARG A 343 -16.10 -0.36 7.01
C ARG A 343 -16.01 0.80 7.98
N ARG A 344 -16.50 1.96 7.58
CA ARG A 344 -16.73 3.07 8.51
C ARG A 344 -17.95 2.78 9.37
N VAL A 345 -17.75 2.74 10.68
CA VAL A 345 -18.81 2.54 11.67
C VAL A 345 -19.30 3.89 12.22
N LEU A 346 -18.37 4.81 12.43
CA LEU A 346 -18.65 6.08 13.09
C LEU A 346 -17.82 7.21 12.49
N THR A 347 -18.43 8.39 12.41
CA THR A 347 -17.74 9.66 12.21
C THR A 347 -18.53 10.73 12.95
N GLU A 348 -17.94 11.29 13.98
CA GLU A 348 -18.61 12.27 14.83
C GLU A 348 -17.63 13.34 15.35
N PRO A 349 -18.11 14.58 15.59
CA PRO A 349 -17.37 15.54 16.38
C PRO A 349 -17.39 15.14 17.85
N VAL A 350 -16.28 15.38 18.55
CA VAL A 350 -16.11 15.12 19.98
C VAL A 350 -15.43 16.30 20.67
N GLU A 351 -15.69 16.50 21.96
CA GLU A 351 -15.03 17.56 22.75
C GLU A 351 -13.58 17.19 23.12
N ALA A 352 -13.31 15.90 23.27
CA ALA A 352 -12.00 15.36 23.64
C ALA A 352 -11.82 13.96 23.01
N PRO A 353 -10.58 13.53 22.73
CA PRO A 353 -10.36 12.20 22.19
C PRO A 353 -10.61 11.13 23.26
N GLY A 354 -11.14 9.98 22.84
CA GLY A 354 -11.36 8.83 23.72
C GLY A 354 -10.06 8.13 24.16
N VAL A 355 -8.96 8.44 23.46
CA VAL A 355 -7.58 8.06 23.83
C VAL A 355 -6.76 9.33 23.88
N SER A 356 -5.97 9.53 24.92
CA SER A 356 -5.10 10.70 25.09
C SER A 356 -4.12 10.86 23.92
N TRP A 357 -3.85 12.12 23.53
CA TRP A 357 -2.79 12.45 22.57
C TRP A 357 -1.41 11.90 22.97
N ASN A 358 -1.18 11.83 24.29
CA ASN A 358 -0.06 11.11 24.88
C ASN A 358 -0.49 9.66 25.15
N LEU A 359 0.09 8.73 24.39
CA LEU A 359 -0.22 7.30 24.44
C LEU A 359 0.26 6.59 25.73
N ALA A 360 0.74 7.31 26.75
CA ALA A 360 1.21 6.71 28.00
C ALA A 360 0.16 5.83 28.71
N GLU A 361 -1.13 6.09 28.51
CA GLU A 361 -2.22 5.27 29.08
C GLU A 361 -2.34 3.85 28.50
N ILE A 362 -1.76 3.61 27.32
CA ILE A 362 -1.68 2.28 26.68
C ILE A 362 -0.29 1.65 26.83
N GLU A 363 0.62 2.27 27.58
CA GLU A 363 1.94 1.71 27.85
C GLU A 363 1.84 0.55 28.85
N GLY A 364 2.55 -0.54 28.59
CA GLY A 364 2.59 -1.69 29.50
C GLY A 364 1.32 -2.55 29.50
N THR A 365 0.32 -2.24 28.67
CA THR A 365 -0.80 -3.16 28.42
C THR A 365 -0.25 -4.42 27.77
N ALA A 366 -0.29 -5.54 28.49
CA ALA A 366 0.19 -6.83 28.03
C ALA A 366 -0.98 -7.61 27.43
N THR A 367 -1.02 -7.68 26.11
CA THR A 367 -2.03 -8.46 25.40
C THR A 367 -1.43 -8.86 24.05
N THR A 368 -1.03 -10.12 23.95
CA THR A 368 -0.59 -10.69 22.68
C THR A 368 -1.79 -10.85 21.76
N SER A 369 -1.65 -10.48 20.50
CA SER A 369 -2.55 -10.93 19.44
C SER A 369 -1.74 -11.78 18.48
N GLU A 370 -1.99 -13.08 18.47
CA GLU A 370 -1.42 -13.98 17.46
C GLU A 370 -2.03 -13.73 16.07
N LYS A 371 -3.12 -12.94 16.00
CA LYS A 371 -3.84 -12.67 14.77
C LYS A 371 -3.21 -11.54 13.95
N VAL A 372 -2.51 -10.60 14.58
CA VAL A 372 -2.05 -9.38 13.90
C VAL A 372 -0.61 -9.07 14.25
N SER A 373 0.20 -8.75 13.24
CA SER A 373 1.58 -8.30 13.40
C SER A 373 1.87 -7.07 12.53
N VAL A 374 2.79 -6.22 12.97
CA VAL A 374 3.22 -5.02 12.22
C VAL A 374 4.67 -5.17 11.79
N THR A 375 4.93 -5.12 10.50
CA THR A 375 6.29 -4.91 9.96
C THR A 375 6.47 -3.43 9.68
N ARG A 376 7.38 -2.77 10.41
CA ARG A 376 7.65 -1.35 10.25
C ARG A 376 8.58 -1.09 9.08
N ASP A 377 8.57 0.16 8.60
CA ASP A 377 9.50 0.66 7.59
C ASP A 377 9.54 -0.23 6.34
N MET A 378 8.35 -0.58 5.86
CA MET A 378 8.22 -1.36 4.63
C MET A 378 8.73 -0.52 3.46
N ILE A 379 9.87 -0.94 2.90
CA ILE A 379 10.40 -0.37 1.66
C ILE A 379 9.55 -0.93 0.52
N VAL A 380 8.70 -0.08 -0.06
CA VAL A 380 8.03 -0.38 -1.32
C VAL A 380 9.07 -0.20 -2.41
N GLN A 381 9.68 -1.30 -2.85
CA GLN A 381 10.68 -1.30 -3.92
C GLN A 381 10.03 -1.18 -5.30
#